data_AF-A0A383ULN1-F1
#
_entry.id   AF-A0A383ULN1-F1
#
_cell.length_a   1.000
_cell.length_b   1.000
_cell.length_c   1.000
_cell.angle_alpha   90.00
_cell.angle_beta   90.00
_cell.angle_gamma   90.00
#
_symmetry.space_group_name_H-M   'P 1'
#
loop_
_entity.id
_entity.type
_entity.pdbx_description
1 polymer ?
#
loop_
_entity_poly.entity_id
_entity_poly.type
_entity_poly.pdbx_seq_one_letter_code
_entity_poly.pdbx_strand_id
1 'polypeptide(L)'
;MKGIVALEDDRFLPGTMKFMALERLKHARNTGNTTSRTCHDLESFFYVFIVGCIEYEDVSADEVDDLNYWCTNHVKRNFKSKRYHVEHFDTEILDKFTTSFKGLKEVAGKMRQILYHDDGRYIETPVDCGPLNGRIIKALDITLEDFRDKI
;
A
#
# COMPACT_ATOMS: atom_id res chain seq x y z
N MET A 1 29.51 13.76 34.77
CA MET A 1 28.52 12.94 34.06
C MET A 1 27.22 13.73 33.98
N LYS A 2 26.88 14.25 32.79
CA LYS A 2 25.55 14.82 32.54
C LYS A 2 24.73 13.70 31.90
N GLY A 3 23.65 13.32 32.57
CA GLY A 3 22.70 12.34 32.06
C GLY A 3 22.19 12.78 30.70
N ILE A 4 22.29 11.87 29.73
CA ILE A 4 21.65 12.01 28.44
C ILE A 4 20.15 11.90 28.72
N VAL A 5 19.45 13.03 28.61
CA VAL A 5 18.00 13.04 28.49
C VAL A 5 17.70 12.35 27.16
N ALA A 6 17.26 11.10 27.23
CA ALA A 6 16.66 10.43 26.10
C ALA A 6 15.47 11.31 25.67
N LEU A 7 15.55 11.88 24.47
CA LEU A 7 14.42 12.53 23.84
C LEU A 7 13.42 11.43 23.49
N GLU A 8 12.52 11.14 24.44
CA GLU A 8 11.27 10.46 24.20
C GLU A 8 10.42 11.33 23.26
N ASP A 9 10.57 11.14 21.95
CA ASP A 9 9.54 11.48 20.95
C ASP A 9 9.31 10.26 20.07
N ASP A 10 9.10 9.11 20.71
CA ASP A 10 8.52 7.94 20.05
C ASP A 10 7.00 8.14 20.02
N ARG A 11 6.56 9.04 19.12
CA ARG A 11 5.15 9.15 18.73
C ARG A 11 4.77 7.82 18.08
N PHE A 12 4.37 6.87 18.92
CA PHE A 12 3.88 5.56 18.52
C PHE A 12 2.81 5.75 17.44
N LEU A 13 3.17 5.39 16.22
CA LEU A 13 2.25 5.27 15.09
C LEU A 13 1.62 3.88 15.18
N PRO A 14 0.40 3.71 15.73
CA PRO A 14 -0.21 2.40 15.84
C PRO A 14 -0.52 1.84 14.45
N GLY A 15 0.00 0.63 14.17
CA GLY A 15 -0.18 -0.12 12.94
C GLY A 15 1.14 -0.37 12.18
N THR A 16 1.18 -1.44 11.39
CA THR A 16 2.36 -1.79 10.58
C THR A 16 2.52 -0.79 9.43
N MET A 17 3.55 0.07 9.50
CA MET A 17 3.79 1.13 8.50
C MET A 17 3.79 0.62 7.05
N LYS A 18 4.29 -0.61 6.83
CA LYS A 18 4.32 -1.27 5.51
C LYS A 18 2.94 -1.33 4.86
N PHE A 19 1.89 -1.53 5.64
CA PHE A 19 0.51 -1.64 5.16
C PHE A 19 -0.35 -0.41 5.49
N MET A 20 0.21 0.58 6.17
CA MET A 20 -0.54 1.77 6.54
C MET A 20 -0.94 2.59 5.30
N ALA A 21 -2.23 2.93 5.23
CA ALA A 21 -2.79 3.90 4.28
C ALA A 21 -1.93 5.17 4.15
N LEU A 22 -1.67 5.61 2.93
CA LEU A 22 -0.77 6.72 2.65
C LEU A 22 -1.41 8.09 3.05
N GLU A 23 -2.74 8.22 3.22
CA GLU A 23 -3.38 9.38 3.87
C GLU A 23 -2.99 9.43 5.35
N ARG A 24 -2.99 8.27 6.05
CA ARG A 24 -2.52 8.18 7.44
C ARG A 24 -1.03 8.54 7.53
N LEU A 25 -0.20 8.07 6.59
CA LEU A 25 1.21 8.47 6.52
C LEU A 25 1.39 9.96 6.22
N LYS A 26 0.56 10.55 5.34
CA LYS A 26 0.57 12.00 5.05
C LYS A 26 0.22 12.80 6.29
N HIS A 27 -0.80 12.37 7.03
CA HIS A 27 -1.22 13.02 8.26
C HIS A 27 -0.17 12.90 9.36
N ALA A 28 0.39 11.71 9.56
CA ALA A 28 1.48 11.46 10.51
C ALA A 28 2.73 12.29 10.18
N ARG A 29 3.10 12.37 8.90
CA ARG A 29 4.19 13.22 8.42
C ARG A 29 3.97 14.71 8.76
N ASN A 30 2.73 15.18 8.71
CA ASN A 30 2.40 16.60 8.91
C ASN A 30 2.12 16.96 10.38
N THR A 31 1.59 16.04 11.18
CA THR A 31 1.06 16.34 12.53
C THR A 31 1.68 15.49 13.64
N GLY A 32 2.33 14.37 13.29
CA GLY A 32 2.83 13.38 14.25
C GLY A 32 1.78 12.40 14.79
N ASN A 33 0.50 12.56 14.43
CA ASN A 33 -0.60 11.70 14.87
C ASN A 33 -1.24 10.97 13.69
N THR A 34 -2.08 9.98 13.95
CA THR A 34 -2.92 9.33 12.91
C THR A 34 -4.38 9.71 13.06
N THR A 35 -5.06 9.91 11.94
CA THR A 35 -6.53 9.95 11.87
C THR A 35 -7.10 8.56 11.63
N SER A 36 -8.28 8.30 12.18
CA SER A 36 -9.03 7.05 11.93
C SER A 36 -10.15 7.33 10.93
N ARG A 37 -10.13 6.62 9.80
CA ARG A 37 -11.28 6.41 8.90
C ARG A 37 -11.29 4.95 8.44
N THR A 38 -12.48 4.34 8.41
CA THR A 38 -12.69 2.92 8.07
C THR A 38 -12.25 2.55 6.65
N CYS A 39 -12.19 3.52 5.73
CA CYS A 39 -11.74 3.27 4.35
C CYS A 39 -10.23 2.94 4.25
N HIS A 40 -9.45 3.16 5.31
CA HIS A 40 -8.03 2.80 5.33
C HIS A 40 -7.79 1.29 5.29
N ASP A 41 -8.76 0.46 5.66
CA ASP A 41 -8.60 -0.99 5.65
C ASP A 41 -8.52 -1.55 4.22
N LEU A 42 -9.23 -0.94 3.27
CA LEU A 42 -9.14 -1.32 1.85
C LEU A 42 -7.78 -0.96 1.24
N GLU A 43 -7.29 0.24 1.55
CA GLU A 43 -5.95 0.65 1.13
C GLU A 43 -4.87 -0.24 1.78
N SER A 44 -5.08 -0.61 3.05
CA SER A 44 -4.18 -1.53 3.75
C SER A 44 -4.20 -2.93 3.13
N PHE A 45 -5.38 -3.44 2.76
CA PHE A 45 -5.53 -4.70 2.03
C PHE A 45 -4.81 -4.65 0.68
N PHE A 46 -4.95 -3.57 -0.08
CA PHE A 46 -4.22 -3.37 -1.33
C PHE A 46 -2.71 -3.46 -1.15
N TYR A 47 -2.16 -2.86 -0.09
CA TYR A 47 -0.73 -2.98 0.20
C TYR A 47 -0.31 -4.39 0.63
N VAL A 48 -1.13 -5.10 1.41
CA VAL A 48 -0.89 -6.52 1.75
C VAL A 48 -0.88 -7.37 0.48
N PHE A 49 -1.83 -7.14 -0.42
CA PHE A 49 -1.93 -7.84 -1.70
C PHE A 49 -0.69 -7.64 -2.57
N ILE A 50 -0.22 -6.39 -2.72
CA ILE A 50 1.01 -6.08 -3.48
C ILE A 50 2.23 -6.78 -2.87
N VAL A 51 2.42 -6.64 -1.56
CA VAL A 51 3.55 -7.27 -0.85
C VAL A 51 3.50 -8.79 -1.02
N GLY A 52 2.33 -9.40 -0.94
CA GLY A 52 2.17 -10.83 -1.22
C GLY A 52 2.52 -11.23 -2.66
N CYS A 53 2.22 -10.39 -3.65
CA CYS A 53 2.53 -10.69 -5.05
C CYS A 53 4.02 -10.53 -5.42
N ILE A 54 4.80 -9.82 -4.59
CA ILE A 54 6.22 -9.48 -4.84
C ILE A 54 7.14 -10.28 -3.91
N GLU A 55 6.84 -10.33 -2.61
CA GLU A 55 7.76 -10.85 -1.59
C GLU A 55 7.45 -12.28 -1.13
N TYR A 56 6.36 -12.91 -1.62
CA TYR A 56 5.95 -14.23 -1.14
C TYR A 56 6.86 -15.36 -1.63
N GLU A 57 7.29 -15.29 -2.89
CA GLU A 57 8.31 -16.21 -3.39
C GLU A 57 9.67 -15.67 -2.99
N ASP A 58 10.53 -16.51 -2.42
CA ASP A 58 11.88 -16.13 -1.98
C ASP A 58 12.75 -15.80 -3.22
N VAL A 59 12.64 -14.57 -3.70
CA VAL A 59 13.52 -14.03 -4.75
C VAL A 59 14.84 -13.70 -4.07
N SER A 60 15.93 -14.30 -4.55
CA SER A 60 17.28 -14.20 -3.96
C SER A 60 17.60 -12.80 -3.44
N ALA A 61 18.13 -12.73 -2.20
CA ALA A 61 18.42 -11.54 -1.41
C ALA A 61 19.28 -10.42 -2.07
N ASP A 62 19.76 -10.63 -3.29
CA ASP A 62 20.56 -9.67 -4.06
C ASP A 62 19.72 -8.55 -4.71
N GLU A 63 18.40 -8.73 -4.81
CA GLU A 63 17.45 -7.63 -5.11
C GLU A 63 16.91 -7.08 -3.79
N VAL A 64 17.61 -6.09 -3.22
CA VAL A 64 17.14 -5.39 -2.01
C VAL A 64 15.74 -4.83 -2.28
N ASP A 65 14.75 -5.49 -1.69
CA ASP A 65 13.34 -5.28 -1.99
C ASP A 65 12.92 -3.84 -1.71
N ASP A 66 12.54 -3.12 -2.76
CA ASP A 66 12.24 -1.68 -2.75
C ASP A 66 11.08 -1.34 -1.81
N LEU A 67 10.22 -2.33 -1.53
CA LEU A 67 9.09 -2.21 -0.61
C LEU A 67 9.52 -2.10 0.86
N ASN A 68 10.76 -2.44 1.23
CA ASN A 68 11.28 -2.20 2.58
C ASN A 68 11.32 -0.72 2.94
N TYR A 69 11.41 0.16 1.94
CA TYR A 69 11.32 1.61 2.16
C TYR A 69 9.94 2.07 2.63
N TRP A 70 8.93 1.21 2.61
CA TRP A 70 7.59 1.51 3.14
C TRP A 70 7.52 1.43 4.67
N CYS A 71 8.51 0.82 5.33
CA CYS A 71 8.48 0.56 6.77
C CYS A 71 9.80 0.89 7.50
N THR A 72 10.48 1.96 7.09
CA THR A 72 11.65 2.47 7.82
C THR A 72 11.23 3.28 9.05
N ASN A 73 12.19 3.63 9.92
CA ASN A 73 11.96 4.55 11.05
C ASN A 73 11.71 6.01 10.62
N HIS A 74 11.63 6.30 9.32
CA HIS A 74 11.42 7.64 8.79
C HIS A 74 10.09 7.75 8.05
N VAL A 75 9.03 8.18 8.75
CA VAL A 75 7.66 8.35 8.20
C VAL A 75 7.64 9.14 6.89
N LYS A 76 8.45 10.22 6.79
CA LYS A 76 8.57 11.03 5.57
C LYS A 76 9.12 10.22 4.38
N ARG A 77 10.08 9.31 4.62
CA ARG A 77 10.64 8.42 3.60
C ARG A 77 9.60 7.39 3.18
N ASN A 78 8.93 6.77 4.16
CA ASN A 78 7.88 5.78 3.92
C ASN A 78 6.75 6.36 3.05
N PHE A 79 6.27 7.55 3.40
CA PHE A 79 5.27 8.27 2.61
C PHE A 79 5.74 8.53 1.17
N LYS A 80 6.96 9.04 0.99
CA LYS A 80 7.47 9.39 -0.35
C LYS A 80 7.65 8.15 -1.24
N SER A 81 8.21 7.07 -0.69
CA SER A 81 8.42 5.82 -1.43
C SER A 81 7.09 5.19 -1.83
N LYS A 82 6.12 5.06 -0.89
CA LYS A 82 4.78 4.56 -1.24
C LYS A 82 4.09 5.38 -2.31
N ARG A 83 4.14 6.71 -2.17
CA ARG A 83 3.54 7.61 -3.16
C ARG A 83 4.17 7.42 -4.54
N TYR A 84 5.50 7.35 -4.61
CA TYR A 84 6.23 7.13 -5.85
C TYR A 84 5.79 5.82 -6.53
N HIS A 85 5.65 4.73 -5.76
CA HIS A 85 5.17 3.45 -6.28
C HIS A 85 3.71 3.49 -6.76
N VAL A 86 2.82 4.25 -6.10
CA VAL A 86 1.43 4.40 -6.57
C VAL A 86 1.35 5.26 -7.84
N GLU A 87 2.22 6.26 -7.98
CA GLU A 87 2.34 7.13 -9.16
C GLU A 87 2.93 6.37 -10.36
N HIS A 88 3.93 5.51 -10.14
CA HIS A 88 4.65 4.75 -11.18
C HIS A 88 4.30 3.25 -11.11
N PHE A 89 3.03 2.94 -10.90
CA PHE A 89 2.56 1.61 -10.51
C PHE A 89 2.96 0.49 -11.47
N ASP A 90 2.88 0.74 -12.78
CA ASP A 90 3.16 -0.28 -13.78
C ASP A 90 4.63 -0.72 -13.73
N THR A 91 5.55 0.25 -13.75
CA THR A 91 7.00 -0.03 -13.81
C THR A 91 7.62 -0.36 -12.46
N GLU A 92 7.09 0.19 -11.36
CA GLU A 92 7.69 0.05 -10.03
C GLU A 92 7.02 -1.02 -9.16
N ILE A 93 5.82 -1.48 -9.53
CA ILE A 93 5.09 -2.50 -8.78
C ILE A 93 4.72 -3.68 -9.67
N LEU A 94 4.00 -3.47 -10.79
CA LEU A 94 3.53 -4.60 -11.59
C LEU A 94 4.70 -5.40 -12.17
N ASP A 95 5.78 -4.76 -12.61
CA ASP A 95 6.95 -5.45 -13.15
C ASP A 95 7.70 -6.31 -12.13
N LYS A 96 7.52 -6.04 -10.84
CA LYS A 96 8.14 -6.80 -9.73
C LYS A 96 7.32 -8.03 -9.30
N PHE A 97 6.12 -8.24 -9.85
CA PHE A 97 5.32 -9.42 -9.51
C PHE A 97 6.04 -10.70 -9.91
N THR A 98 6.10 -11.64 -8.98
CA THR A 98 6.78 -12.92 -9.23
C THR A 98 6.01 -13.79 -10.22
N THR A 99 6.64 -14.85 -10.72
CA THR A 99 6.11 -15.61 -11.85
C THR A 99 4.74 -16.22 -11.55
N SER A 100 4.54 -16.74 -10.33
CA SER A 100 3.24 -17.33 -9.94
C SER A 100 2.12 -16.31 -9.81
N PHE A 101 2.45 -15.03 -9.62
CA PHE A 101 1.47 -13.96 -9.44
C PHE A 101 1.31 -13.04 -10.65
N LYS A 102 1.97 -13.30 -11.79
CA LYS A 102 1.85 -12.48 -13.01
C LYS A 102 0.41 -12.25 -13.46
N GLY A 103 -0.46 -13.24 -13.30
CA GLY A 103 -1.88 -13.08 -13.64
C GLY A 103 -2.60 -12.03 -12.78
N LEU A 104 -2.14 -11.79 -11.55
CA LEU A 104 -2.78 -10.87 -10.61
C LEU A 104 -2.50 -9.39 -10.91
N LYS A 105 -1.63 -9.08 -11.89
CA LYS A 105 -1.32 -7.70 -12.30
C LYS A 105 -2.57 -6.92 -12.69
N GLU A 106 -3.53 -7.56 -13.36
CA GLU A 106 -4.78 -6.89 -13.77
C GLU A 106 -5.65 -6.51 -12.57
N VAL A 107 -5.78 -7.41 -11.59
CA VAL A 107 -6.47 -7.13 -10.32
C VAL A 107 -5.81 -5.94 -9.61
N ALA A 108 -4.48 -5.98 -9.51
CA ALA A 108 -3.69 -4.93 -8.87
C ALA A 108 -3.94 -3.56 -9.53
N GLY A 109 -3.92 -3.51 -10.86
CA GLY A 109 -4.19 -2.31 -11.65
C GLY A 109 -5.60 -1.77 -11.41
N LYS A 110 -6.62 -2.63 -11.42
CA LYS A 110 -8.01 -2.25 -11.14
C LYS A 110 -8.17 -1.71 -9.71
N MET A 111 -7.58 -2.38 -8.71
CA MET A 111 -7.59 -1.89 -7.32
C MET A 111 -6.94 -0.51 -7.20
N ARG A 112 -5.80 -0.30 -7.86
CA ARG A 112 -5.12 1.01 -7.89
C ARG A 112 -6.04 2.10 -8.46
N GLN A 113 -6.70 1.84 -9.59
CA GLN A 113 -7.62 2.80 -10.22
C GLN A 113 -8.87 3.09 -9.37
N ILE A 114 -9.29 2.14 -8.53
CA ILE A 114 -10.41 2.33 -7.60
C ILE A 114 -10.00 3.18 -6.40
N LEU A 115 -8.77 3.01 -5.90
CA LEU A 115 -8.27 3.66 -4.70
C LEU A 115 -7.64 5.03 -4.98
N TYR A 116 -7.11 5.25 -6.19
CA TYR A 116 -6.33 6.43 -6.55
C TYR A 116 -6.69 6.98 -7.93
N HIS A 117 -6.53 8.29 -8.09
CA HIS A 117 -6.41 8.96 -9.37
C HIS A 117 -5.09 8.62 -10.08
N ASP A 118 -5.01 8.96 -11.36
CA ASP A 118 -3.85 8.69 -12.20
C ASP A 118 -2.54 9.29 -11.71
N ASP A 119 -2.60 10.39 -10.96
CA ASP A 119 -1.44 11.03 -10.33
C ASP A 119 -1.16 10.54 -8.90
N GLY A 120 -1.73 9.41 -8.50
CA GLY A 120 -1.56 8.80 -7.19
C GLY A 120 -2.19 9.56 -6.03
N ARG A 121 -3.00 10.60 -6.31
CA ARG A 121 -3.88 11.18 -5.29
C ARG A 121 -5.03 10.23 -4.98
N TYR A 122 -5.46 10.24 -3.72
CA TYR A 122 -6.70 9.58 -3.32
C TYR A 122 -7.89 10.10 -4.10
N ILE A 123 -8.76 9.20 -4.50
CA ILE A 123 -10.15 9.56 -4.77
C ILE A 123 -10.77 9.96 -3.44
N GLU A 124 -11.43 11.13 -3.37
CA GLU A 124 -12.01 11.64 -2.11
C GLU A 124 -12.72 10.52 -1.36
N THR A 125 -12.15 10.18 -0.20
CA THR A 125 -12.62 9.10 0.65
C THR A 125 -14.07 9.41 1.06
N PRO A 126 -15.07 8.65 0.57
CA PRO A 126 -16.45 8.93 0.90
C PRO A 126 -16.69 8.68 2.39
N VAL A 127 -17.64 9.42 2.98
CA VAL A 127 -18.04 9.25 4.38
C VAL A 127 -18.56 7.82 4.63
N ASP A 128 -19.11 7.18 3.59
CA ASP A 128 -19.48 5.76 3.55
C ASP A 128 -18.53 4.96 2.65
N CYS A 129 -17.86 3.98 3.23
CA CYS A 129 -16.91 3.10 2.53
C CYS A 129 -17.58 1.91 1.82
N GLY A 130 -18.88 1.64 2.06
CA GLY A 130 -19.62 0.53 1.46
C GLY A 130 -19.54 0.48 -0.07
N PRO A 131 -19.75 1.59 -0.78
CA PRO A 131 -19.60 1.65 -2.23
C PRO A 131 -18.17 1.35 -2.73
N LEU A 132 -17.13 1.72 -1.95
CA LEU A 132 -15.73 1.43 -2.29
C LEU A 132 -15.44 -0.07 -2.17
N ASN A 133 -15.91 -0.69 -1.07
CA ASN A 133 -15.82 -2.14 -0.85
C ASN A 133 -16.47 -2.90 -2.02
N GLY A 134 -17.68 -2.52 -2.42
CA GLY A 134 -18.40 -3.16 -3.53
C GLY A 134 -17.65 -3.10 -4.86
N ARG A 135 -16.94 -2.00 -5.15
CA ARG A 135 -16.13 -1.88 -6.37
C ARG A 135 -14.91 -2.81 -6.36
N ILE A 136 -14.23 -2.92 -5.22
CA ILE A 136 -13.07 -3.82 -5.07
C ILE A 136 -13.51 -5.27 -5.16
N ILE A 137 -14.59 -5.66 -4.47
CA ILE A 137 -15.16 -7.01 -4.55
C ILE A 137 -15.53 -7.33 -6.00
N LYS A 138 -16.22 -6.42 -6.69
CA LYS A 138 -16.57 -6.62 -8.11
C LYS A 138 -15.34 -6.75 -9.01
N ALA A 139 -14.28 -5.97 -8.78
CA ALA A 139 -13.04 -6.07 -9.55
C ALA A 139 -12.37 -7.43 -9.34
N LEU A 140 -12.39 -7.95 -8.11
CA LEU A 140 -11.92 -9.30 -7.80
C LEU A 140 -12.78 -10.36 -8.50
N ASP A 141 -14.11 -10.27 -8.40
CA ASP A 141 -15.03 -11.24 -9.01
C ASP A 141 -14.84 -11.31 -10.54
N ILE A 142 -14.80 -10.15 -11.23
CA ILE A 142 -14.59 -10.09 -12.68
C ILE A 142 -13.28 -10.78 -13.07
N THR A 143 -12.18 -10.46 -12.38
CA THR A 143 -10.90 -11.08 -12.74
C THR A 143 -10.86 -12.56 -12.40
N LEU A 144 -11.53 -13.01 -11.33
CA LEU A 144 -11.68 -14.44 -11.03
C LEU A 144 -12.51 -15.18 -12.09
N GLU A 145 -13.55 -14.55 -12.64
CA GLU A 145 -14.31 -15.06 -13.79
C GLU A 145 -13.40 -15.16 -15.04
N ASP A 146 -12.65 -14.09 -15.36
CA ASP A 146 -11.70 -14.07 -16.48
C ASP A 146 -10.59 -15.13 -16.36
N PHE A 147 -10.23 -15.53 -15.13
CA PHE A 147 -9.30 -16.62 -14.89
C PHE A 147 -9.93 -17.99 -15.10
N ARG A 148 -11.17 -18.18 -14.64
CA ARG A 148 -11.89 -19.45 -14.79
C ARG A 148 -12.17 -19.79 -16.24
N ASP A 149 -12.38 -18.78 -17.08
CA ASP A 149 -12.61 -18.96 -18.52
C ASP A 149 -11.32 -19.25 -19.32
N LYS A 150 -10.15 -19.22 -18.66
CA LYS A 150 -8.82 -19.44 -19.27
C LYS A 150 -8.17 -20.77 -18.86
N ILE A 151 -8.84 -21.60 -18.05
CA ILE A 151 -8.39 -22.94 -17.60
C ILE A 151 -9.26 -24.00 -18.26
#